data_AF-A0AAD4ISB1-F1
#
_entry.id   AF-A0AAD4ISB1-F1
#
_cell.length_a   1.000
_cell.length_b   1.000
_cell.length_c   1.000
_cell.angle_alpha   90.00
_cell.angle_beta   90.00
_cell.angle_gamma   90.00
#
_symmetry.space_group_name_H-M   'P 1'
#
loop_
_entity.id
_entity.type
_entity.pdbx_description
1 polymer ?
#
loop_
_entity_poly.entity_id
_entity_poly.type
_entity_poly.pdbx_seq_one_letter_code
_entity_poly.pdbx_strand_id
1 'polypeptide(L)'
;MTNSIFSYTSSQIPIFDGEHYDYWSSQMETIFLSQDLWDIVDEGYDDSPDQQKSKVYKEDVKKNATALRIIQQGAKEAWETLKIEFQGSEKVIM
;
A
#
# COMPACT_ATOMS: atom_id res chain seq x y z
N MET A 1 -27.26 -7.93 -17.73
CA MET A 1 -26.22 -8.94 -17.96
C MET A 1 -25.11 -8.31 -18.80
N THR A 2 -23.99 -7.99 -18.16
CA THR A 2 -22.65 -8.01 -18.78
C THR A 2 -21.67 -8.27 -17.63
N ASN A 3 -21.30 -9.54 -17.46
CA ASN A 3 -20.14 -9.91 -16.65
C ASN A 3 -18.92 -9.35 -17.39
N SER A 4 -18.36 -8.25 -16.89
CA SER A 4 -17.06 -7.77 -17.36
C SER A 4 -15.99 -8.65 -16.73
N ILE A 5 -15.68 -9.75 -17.41
CA ILE A 5 -14.65 -10.72 -17.03
C ILE A 5 -13.32 -10.14 -17.55
N PHE A 6 -12.59 -9.50 -16.64
CA PHE A 6 -11.19 -9.07 -16.75
C PHE A 6 -10.79 -8.22 -17.98
N SER A 7 -11.06 -6.91 -17.93
CA SER A 7 -10.18 -5.96 -18.61
C SER A 7 -8.97 -5.68 -17.70
N TYR A 8 -7.85 -6.39 -17.89
CA TYR A 8 -6.58 -6.08 -17.23
C TYR A 8 -5.97 -4.81 -17.85
N THR A 9 -6.55 -3.67 -17.52
CA THR A 9 -5.95 -2.35 -17.72
C THR A 9 -5.22 -1.99 -16.43
N SER A 10 -3.89 -2.01 -16.41
CA SER A 10 -3.02 -1.44 -15.36
C SER A 10 -3.53 -1.65 -13.93
N SER A 11 -3.36 -2.87 -13.40
CA SER A 11 -3.41 -3.27 -11.97
C SER A 11 -4.04 -2.23 -11.03
N GLN A 12 -5.38 -2.28 -10.90
CA GLN A 12 -6.05 -1.55 -9.83
C GLN A 12 -5.57 -2.12 -8.49
N ILE A 13 -5.04 -1.26 -7.63
CA ILE A 13 -4.63 -1.64 -6.27
C ILE A 13 -5.92 -1.99 -5.51
N PRO A 14 -6.02 -3.18 -4.87
CA PRO A 14 -7.20 -3.57 -4.14
C PRO A 14 -7.41 -2.63 -2.95
N ILE A 15 -8.62 -2.14 -2.78
CA ILE A 15 -8.99 -1.27 -1.66
C ILE A 15 -9.45 -2.16 -0.50
N PHE A 16 -8.93 -1.88 0.69
CA PHE A 16 -9.34 -2.51 1.93
C PHE A 16 -10.53 -1.77 2.49
N ASP A 17 -11.65 -2.49 2.63
CA ASP A 17 -12.92 -1.98 3.14
C ASP A 17 -13.11 -2.24 4.65
N GLY A 18 -12.14 -2.91 5.30
CA GLY A 18 -12.20 -3.30 6.70
C GLY A 18 -12.61 -4.76 6.93
N GLU A 19 -13.02 -5.49 5.88
CA GLU A 19 -13.37 -6.90 5.93
C GLU A 19 -12.41 -7.75 5.07
N HIS A 20 -12.47 -9.09 5.22
CA HIS A 20 -11.72 -10.04 4.38
C HIS A 20 -10.20 -9.74 4.27
N TYR A 21 -9.58 -9.35 5.38
CA TYR A 21 -8.17 -8.99 5.45
C TYR A 21 -7.24 -10.03 4.80
N ASP A 22 -7.47 -11.33 5.03
CA ASP A 22 -6.65 -12.41 4.46
C ASP A 22 -6.66 -12.40 2.92
N TYR A 23 -7.81 -12.10 2.31
CA TYR A 23 -7.93 -12.02 0.86
C TYR A 23 -7.25 -10.75 0.33
N TRP A 24 -7.51 -9.60 0.96
CA TRP A 24 -6.90 -8.33 0.57
C TRP A 24 -5.36 -8.37 0.69
N SER A 25 -4.84 -8.88 1.81
CA SER A 25 -3.41 -8.99 2.08
C SER A 25 -2.72 -9.92 1.08
N SER A 26 -3.34 -11.05 0.72
CA SER A 26 -2.81 -11.96 -0.32
C SER A 26 -2.71 -11.29 -1.70
N GLN A 27 -3.69 -10.44 -2.07
CA GLN A 27 -3.62 -9.67 -3.32
C GLN A 27 -2.51 -8.62 -3.28
N MET A 28 -2.34 -7.92 -2.15
CA MET A 28 -1.27 -6.94 -1.95
C MET A 28 0.12 -7.60 -2.00
N GLU A 29 0.31 -8.73 -1.33
CA GLU A 29 1.53 -9.55 -1.39
C GLU A 29 1.87 -9.92 -2.84
N THR A 30 0.89 -10.41 -3.60
CA THR A 30 1.06 -10.75 -5.03
C THR A 30 1.54 -9.52 -5.84
N ILE A 31 0.97 -8.34 -5.58
CA ILE A 31 1.37 -7.09 -6.24
C ILE A 31 2.82 -6.71 -5.89
N PHE A 32 3.22 -6.81 -4.62
CA PHE A 32 4.57 -6.48 -4.19
C PHE A 32 5.61 -7.46 -4.73
N LEU A 33 5.32 -8.77 -4.71
CA LEU A 33 6.17 -9.80 -5.31
C LEU A 33 6.35 -9.57 -6.81
N SER A 34 5.27 -9.21 -7.54
CA SER A 34 5.33 -8.97 -8.98
C SER A 34 6.15 -7.74 -9.39
N GLN A 35 6.36 -6.81 -8.45
CA GLN A 35 7.09 -5.54 -8.66
C GLN A 35 8.45 -5.52 -7.97
N ASP A 36 8.91 -6.64 -7.41
CA ASP A 36 10.19 -6.73 -6.68
C ASP A 36 10.27 -5.74 -5.50
N LEU A 37 9.15 -5.63 -4.77
CA LEU A 37 8.94 -4.73 -3.63
C LEU A 37 8.76 -5.45 -2.29
N TRP A 38 8.61 -6.79 -2.30
CA TRP A 38 8.26 -7.55 -1.08
C TRP A 38 9.28 -7.36 0.03
N ASP A 39 10.58 -7.48 -0.28
CA ASP A 39 11.65 -7.32 0.70
C ASP A 39 11.59 -5.97 1.42
N ILE A 40 11.23 -4.89 0.70
CA ILE A 40 11.07 -3.55 1.29
C ILE A 40 9.86 -3.48 2.24
N VAL A 41 8.79 -4.23 1.95
CA VAL A 41 7.57 -4.26 2.77
C VAL A 41 7.75 -5.17 3.99
N ASP A 42 8.43 -6.30 3.82
CA ASP A 42 8.61 -7.33 4.85
C ASP A 42 9.77 -7.01 5.81
N GLU A 43 10.95 -6.68 5.25
CA GLU A 43 12.16 -6.38 6.04
C GLU A 43 12.22 -4.89 6.44
N GLY A 44 11.48 -4.04 5.75
CA GLY A 44 11.51 -2.59 5.92
C GLY A 44 12.61 -1.91 5.11
N TYR A 45 12.52 -0.58 5.03
CA TYR A 45 13.52 0.25 4.36
C TYR A 45 14.61 0.72 5.35
N ASP A 46 15.86 0.34 5.10
CA ASP A 46 17.02 0.80 5.87
C ASP A 46 17.59 2.11 5.30
N ASP A 47 17.45 3.19 6.07
CA ASP A 47 17.99 4.52 5.74
C ASP A 47 19.31 4.84 6.47
N SER A 48 20.03 3.82 6.93
CA SER A 48 21.31 4.02 7.63
C SER A 48 22.36 4.73 6.76
N PRO A 49 23.28 5.51 7.36
CA PRO A 49 24.33 6.21 6.60
C PRO A 49 25.22 5.28 5.75
N ASP A 50 25.31 4.00 6.11
CA ASP A 50 26.07 3.01 5.37
C ASP A 50 25.29 2.52 4.13
N GLN A 51 23.97 2.33 4.24
CA GLN A 51 23.11 2.07 3.09
C GLN A 51 23.03 3.26 2.14
N GLN A 52 23.01 4.49 2.65
CA GLN A 52 23.02 5.71 1.82
C GLN A 52 24.21 5.82 0.87
N LYS A 53 25.34 5.17 1.22
CA LYS A 53 26.55 5.14 0.39
C LYS A 53 26.57 3.95 -0.58
N SER A 54 25.61 3.03 -0.49
CA SER A 54 25.52 1.87 -1.35
C SER A 54 25.22 2.29 -2.79
N LYS A 55 25.61 1.44 -3.75
CA LYS A 55 25.35 1.70 -5.18
C LYS A 55 23.86 1.59 -5.54
N VAL A 56 23.07 0.92 -4.69
CA VAL A 56 21.66 0.60 -4.91
C VAL A 56 20.71 1.53 -4.15
N TYR A 57 21.21 2.38 -3.24
CA TYR A 57 20.41 3.30 -2.43
C TYR A 57 19.31 4.06 -3.19
N LYS A 58 19.64 4.64 -4.35
CA LYS A 58 18.66 5.38 -5.16
C LYS A 58 17.54 4.52 -5.71
N GLU A 59 17.79 3.23 -5.94
CA GLU A 59 16.81 2.25 -6.35
C GLU A 59 15.93 1.85 -5.17
N ASP A 60 16.53 1.58 -4.01
CA ASP A 60 15.79 1.21 -2.79
C ASP A 60 14.87 2.33 -2.32
N VAL A 61 15.31 3.60 -2.40
CA VAL A 61 14.46 4.77 -2.15
C VAL A 61 13.23 4.77 -3.08
N LYS A 62 13.40 4.43 -4.36
CA LYS A 62 12.28 4.38 -5.31
C LYS A 62 11.36 3.21 -5.03
N LYS A 63 11.91 2.04 -4.70
CA LYS A 63 11.14 0.86 -4.30
C LYS A 63 10.32 1.15 -3.05
N ASN A 64 10.92 1.74 -2.03
CA ASN A 64 10.25 2.19 -0.81
C ASN A 64 9.13 3.20 -1.10
N ALA A 65 9.40 4.24 -1.90
CA ALA A 65 8.36 5.20 -2.29
C ALA A 65 7.21 4.54 -3.08
N THR A 66 7.52 3.54 -3.91
CA THR A 66 6.52 2.82 -4.71
C THR A 66 5.66 1.92 -3.82
N ALA A 67 6.30 1.18 -2.91
CA ALA A 67 5.62 0.32 -1.94
C ALA A 67 4.67 1.15 -1.06
N LEU A 68 5.16 2.28 -0.52
CA LEU A 68 4.35 3.19 0.29
C LEU A 68 3.13 3.72 -0.48
N ARG A 69 3.30 4.14 -1.74
CA ARG A 69 2.19 4.58 -2.59
C ARG A 69 1.12 3.50 -2.75
N ILE A 70 1.53 2.25 -2.94
CA ILE A 70 0.61 1.11 -3.10
C ILE A 70 -0.16 0.85 -1.81
N ILE A 71 0.54 0.80 -0.66
CA ILE A 71 -0.09 0.63 0.66
C ILE A 71 -1.11 1.74 0.93
N GLN A 72 -0.71 3.00 0.71
CA GLN A 72 -1.57 4.16 0.93
C GLN A 72 -2.83 4.10 0.07
N GLN A 73 -2.71 3.71 -1.19
CA GLN A 73 -3.86 3.62 -2.08
C GLN A 73 -4.80 2.46 -1.70
N GLY A 74 -4.25 1.33 -1.25
CA GLY A 74 -5.02 0.16 -0.84
C GLY A 74 -5.69 0.32 0.51
N ALA A 75 -5.07 1.01 1.47
CA ALA A 75 -5.59 1.14 2.83
C ALA A 75 -6.28 2.48 3.14
N LYS A 76 -6.39 3.38 2.15
CA LYS A 76 -6.89 4.75 2.34
C LYS A 76 -8.25 4.81 3.04
N GLU A 77 -9.22 4.06 2.54
CA GLU A 77 -10.60 4.14 3.02
C GLU A 77 -10.73 3.58 4.44
N ALA A 78 -10.14 2.42 4.72
CA ALA A 78 -10.07 1.88 6.07
C ALA A 78 -9.38 2.84 7.05
N TRP A 79 -8.31 3.51 6.65
CA TRP A 79 -7.63 4.51 7.48
C TRP A 79 -8.51 5.73 7.79
N GLU A 80 -9.23 6.27 6.81
CA GLU A 80 -10.16 7.39 7.04
C GLU A 80 -11.34 6.99 7.92
N THR A 81 -11.88 5.78 7.76
CA THR A 81 -12.93 5.24 8.63
C THR A 81 -12.45 5.15 10.08
N LEU A 82 -11.29 4.53 10.32
CA LEU A 82 -10.69 4.46 11.66
C LEU A 82 -10.45 5.86 12.25
N LYS A 83 -10.00 6.81 11.44
CA LYS A 83 -9.78 8.19 11.88
C LYS A 83 -11.07 8.85 12.37
N ILE A 84 -12.17 8.68 11.63
CA ILE A 84 -13.49 9.20 12.01
C ILE A 84 -13.98 8.54 13.31
N GLU A 85 -13.83 7.22 13.44
CA GLU A 85 -14.29 6.47 14.61
C GLU A 85 -13.51 6.82 15.89
N PHE A 86 -12.18 6.94 15.80
CA PHE A 86 -11.33 7.10 16.98
C PHE A 86 -10.95 8.55 17.31
N GLN A 87 -10.90 9.46 16.33
CA GLN A 87 -10.62 10.89 16.59
C GLN A 87 -11.90 11.71 16.74
N GLY A 88 -13.07 11.16 16.38
CA GLY A 88 -14.31 11.91 16.27
C GLY A 88 -14.23 12.92 15.11
N SER A 89 -15.35 13.22 14.47
CA SER A 89 -15.37 14.30 13.49
C SER A 89 -15.10 15.64 14.19
N GLU A 90 -13.89 16.18 14.09
CA GLU A 90 -13.58 17.61 14.36
C GLU A 90 -14.25 18.54 13.33
N LYS A 91 -15.50 18.24 12.97
CA LYS A 91 -16.42 19.12 12.27
C LYS A 91 -17.79 19.05 12.93
N VAL A 92 -17.83 19.30 14.24
CA VAL A 92 -18.97 20.00 14.83
C VAL A 92 -18.62 21.48 14.85
N ILE A 93 -19.26 22.17 13.92
CA ILE A 93 -19.40 23.61 13.78
C ILE A 93 -19.63 24.24 15.17
N MET A 94 -18.78 25.18 15.58
CA MET A 94 -19.12 26.30 16.46
C MET A 94 -18.45 27.57 15.93
#